data_AF-A0A9D8BGC2-F1
#
_entry.id   AF-A0A9D8BGC2-F1
#
_cell.length_a   1.000
_cell.length_b   1.000
_cell.length_c   1.000
_cell.angle_alpha   90.00
_cell.angle_beta   90.00
_cell.angle_gamma   90.00
#
_symmetry.space_group_name_H-M   'P 1'
#
loop_
_entity.id
_entity.type
_entity.pdbx_description
1 polymer ?
#
loop_
_entity_poly.entity_id
_entity_poly.type
_entity_poly.pdbx_seq_one_letter_code
_entity_poly.pdbx_strand_id
1 'polypeptide(L)'
;MTSLTSSNSSPSRGVWSSASPYMAPPVAAAAAIVPAYYDMAAKSAMQKGLPPPSMTFKAAVKGGLETAPSVGALVGAQMVLQGRVEQGLAKTFPNLFAEDSKASLTLASSALAGGLSSPFVAVYNGKTMTPPWSVRESLSKFSLKQAGAITLQETCFVAGLAAADPVAKQMKQTLGDNKAVDYLAAASTGALGSLAGHPGNTALTRWQNAMAVDSLKTLSLGSLRKARGNAVFAVAYKLGKEALYSTAEGEN
;
A
#
# COMPACT_ATOMS: atom_id res chain seq x y z
N MET A 1 59.48 -1.69 20.12
CA MET A 1 58.10 -1.34 20.52
C MET A 1 57.24 -1.38 19.28
N THR A 2 56.55 -2.49 19.05
CA THR A 2 55.66 -2.71 17.90
C THR A 2 54.25 -2.21 18.25
N SER A 3 53.77 -1.24 17.47
CA SER A 3 52.41 -0.72 17.54
C SER A 3 51.42 -1.78 17.03
N LEU A 4 50.51 -2.23 17.90
CA LEU A 4 49.37 -3.05 17.52
C LEU A 4 48.34 -2.12 16.86
N THR A 5 48.29 -2.15 15.53
CA THR A 5 47.15 -1.65 14.76
C THR A 5 45.94 -2.50 15.09
N SER A 6 45.10 -2.01 16.00
CA SER A 6 43.74 -2.51 16.19
C SER A 6 42.96 -2.23 14.91
N SER A 7 42.79 -3.26 14.09
CA SER A 7 41.82 -3.25 13.00
C SER A 7 40.43 -3.31 13.63
N ASN A 8 39.80 -2.14 13.78
CA ASN A 8 38.35 -2.05 14.02
C ASN A 8 37.63 -2.59 12.77
N SER A 9 37.47 -3.91 12.70
CA SER A 9 36.51 -4.53 11.80
C SER A 9 35.14 -4.06 12.24
N SER A 10 34.47 -3.25 11.42
CA SER A 10 33.06 -2.92 11.65
C SER A 10 32.28 -4.22 11.82
N PRO A 11 31.43 -4.36 12.84
CA PRO A 11 30.67 -5.58 13.06
C PRO A 11 29.91 -5.95 11.78
N SER A 12 30.01 -7.21 11.38
CA SER A 12 29.29 -7.73 10.22
C SER A 12 27.80 -7.57 10.47
N ARG A 13 27.13 -6.71 9.70
CA ARG A 13 25.66 -6.59 9.75
C ARG A 13 25.05 -7.98 9.60
N GLY A 14 24.16 -8.35 10.52
CA GLY A 14 23.45 -9.63 10.47
C GLY A 14 22.72 -9.84 9.14
N VAL A 15 22.42 -11.10 8.82
CA VAL A 15 21.66 -11.46 7.60
C VAL A 15 20.31 -10.71 7.57
N TRP A 16 19.67 -10.55 8.74
CA TRP A 16 18.42 -9.80 8.85
C TRP A 16 18.60 -8.30 8.64
N SER A 17 19.64 -7.66 9.18
CA SER A 17 19.92 -6.24 8.92
C SER A 17 20.13 -5.93 7.44
N SER A 18 20.66 -6.88 6.67
CA SER A 18 20.81 -6.75 5.21
C SER A 18 19.51 -7.04 4.44
N ALA A 19 18.67 -7.95 4.92
CA ALA A 19 17.43 -8.36 4.25
C ALA A 19 16.21 -7.49 4.60
N SER A 20 16.16 -6.94 5.82
CA SER A 20 14.99 -6.23 6.37
C SER A 20 14.52 -5.03 5.52
N PRO A 21 15.37 -4.23 4.84
CA PRO A 21 14.87 -3.17 3.97
C PRO A 21 13.97 -3.68 2.83
N TYR A 22 14.18 -4.92 2.39
CA TYR A 22 13.46 -5.55 1.28
C TYR A 22 12.32 -6.45 1.76
N MET A 23 12.45 -7.06 2.94
CA MET A 23 11.48 -8.02 3.48
C MET A 23 10.48 -7.41 4.45
N ALA A 24 10.89 -6.42 5.25
CA ALA A 24 10.02 -5.86 6.29
C ALA A 24 8.74 -5.23 5.71
N PRO A 25 8.78 -4.43 4.64
CA PRO A 25 7.55 -3.82 4.14
C PRO A 25 6.56 -4.84 3.52
N PRO A 26 6.96 -5.79 2.66
CA PRO A 26 6.05 -6.84 2.19
C PRO A 26 5.42 -7.68 3.31
N VAL A 27 6.21 -8.03 4.33
CA VAL A 27 5.73 -8.81 5.49
C VAL A 27 4.76 -7.97 6.32
N ALA A 28 5.09 -6.71 6.61
CA ALA A 28 4.21 -5.80 7.34
C ALA A 28 2.90 -5.57 6.59
N ALA A 29 2.93 -5.43 5.26
CA ALA A 29 1.74 -5.26 4.44
C ALA A 29 0.85 -6.51 4.44
N ALA A 30 1.47 -7.70 4.35
CA ALA A 30 0.75 -8.97 4.45
C ALA A 30 0.05 -9.13 5.82
N ALA A 31 0.70 -8.72 6.92
CA ALA A 31 0.05 -8.73 8.23
C ALA A 31 -1.07 -7.67 8.33
N ALA A 32 -0.85 -6.48 7.78
CA ALA A 32 -1.77 -5.35 7.89
C ALA A 32 -3.11 -5.53 7.17
N ILE A 33 -3.20 -6.39 6.15
CA ILE A 33 -4.48 -6.66 5.49
C ILE A 33 -5.44 -7.45 6.38
N VAL A 34 -4.96 -8.26 7.32
CA VAL A 34 -5.81 -9.11 8.16
C VAL A 34 -6.88 -8.30 8.92
N PRO A 35 -6.54 -7.25 9.70
CA PRO A 35 -7.55 -6.42 10.36
C PRO A 35 -8.33 -5.52 9.40
N ALA A 36 -7.80 -5.22 8.21
CA ALA A 36 -8.46 -4.36 7.21
C ALA A 36 -9.42 -5.13 6.29
N TYR A 37 -9.34 -6.47 6.25
CA TYR A 37 -9.99 -7.30 5.24
C TYR A 37 -11.51 -7.12 5.18
N TYR A 38 -12.19 -7.08 6.33
CA TYR A 38 -13.64 -6.94 6.37
C TYR A 38 -14.13 -5.69 5.63
N ASP A 39 -13.45 -4.56 5.83
CA ASP A 39 -13.79 -3.32 5.15
C ASP A 39 -13.50 -3.37 3.64
N MET A 40 -12.46 -4.10 3.25
CA MET A 40 -12.14 -4.34 1.85
C MET A 40 -13.15 -5.26 1.15
N ALA A 41 -13.68 -6.27 1.85
CA ALA A 41 -14.77 -7.08 1.33
C ALA A 41 -16.09 -6.30 1.27
N ALA A 42 -16.38 -5.52 2.31
CA ALA A 42 -17.57 -4.69 2.39
C ALA A 42 -17.60 -3.60 1.30
N LYS A 43 -16.48 -2.92 1.03
CA LYS A 43 -16.43 -1.96 -0.08
C LYS A 43 -16.73 -2.65 -1.42
N SER A 44 -16.19 -3.85 -1.65
CA SER A 44 -16.27 -4.53 -2.94
C SER A 44 -17.71 -4.99 -3.21
N ALA A 45 -18.42 -5.45 -2.17
CA ALA A 45 -19.85 -5.71 -2.23
C ALA A 45 -20.65 -4.44 -2.56
N MET A 46 -20.40 -3.33 -1.84
CA MET A 46 -21.09 -2.07 -2.07
C MET A 46 -20.86 -1.51 -3.48
N GLN A 47 -19.65 -1.63 -4.03
CA GLN A 47 -19.32 -1.21 -5.39
C GLN A 47 -20.06 -2.04 -6.45
N LYS A 48 -20.39 -3.29 -6.14
CA LYS A 48 -21.29 -4.15 -6.93
C LYS A 48 -22.78 -3.85 -6.72
N GLY A 49 -23.13 -2.83 -5.92
CA GLY A 49 -24.51 -2.53 -5.57
C GLY A 49 -25.15 -3.54 -4.61
N LEU A 50 -24.34 -4.36 -3.94
CA LEU A 50 -24.79 -5.35 -2.97
C LEU A 50 -24.67 -4.78 -1.55
N PRO A 51 -25.46 -5.27 -0.58
CA PRO A 51 -25.26 -4.93 0.82
C PRO A 51 -23.88 -5.41 1.31
N PRO A 52 -23.28 -4.75 2.31
CA PRO A 52 -22.09 -5.27 2.98
C PRO A 52 -22.31 -6.71 3.46
N PRO A 53 -21.35 -7.62 3.27
CA PRO A 53 -21.50 -9.00 3.69
C PRO A 53 -21.58 -9.09 5.22
N SER A 54 -22.47 -9.95 5.71
CA SER A 54 -22.45 -10.36 7.11
C SER A 54 -21.30 -11.35 7.29
N MET A 55 -20.20 -10.90 7.90
CA MET A 55 -19.04 -11.74 8.20
C MET A 55 -18.86 -11.84 9.71
N THR A 56 -18.68 -13.05 10.22
CA THR A 56 -18.19 -13.24 11.59
C THR A 56 -16.73 -12.81 11.68
N PHE A 57 -16.26 -12.46 12.87
CA PHE A 57 -14.85 -12.12 13.11
C PHE A 57 -13.90 -13.21 12.59
N LYS A 58 -14.22 -14.50 12.83
CA LYS A 58 -13.46 -15.64 12.35
C LYS A 58 -13.39 -15.69 10.81
N ALA A 59 -14.50 -15.40 10.12
CA ALA A 59 -14.52 -15.36 8.66
C ALA A 59 -13.68 -14.19 8.11
N ALA A 60 -13.74 -13.02 8.76
CA ALA A 60 -12.94 -11.86 8.39
C ALA A 60 -11.44 -12.12 8.55
N VAL A 61 -11.02 -12.69 9.69
CA VAL A 61 -9.62 -13.06 9.94
C VAL A 61 -9.15 -14.10 8.92
N LYS A 62 -9.95 -15.14 8.66
CA LYS A 62 -9.63 -16.17 7.67
C LYS A 62 -9.43 -15.57 6.28
N GLY A 63 -10.36 -14.73 5.81
CA GLY A 63 -10.26 -14.07 4.51
C GLY A 63 -9.05 -13.14 4.42
N GLY A 64 -8.72 -12.45 5.52
CA GLY A 64 -7.51 -11.65 5.65
C GLY A 64 -6.23 -12.48 5.49
N LEU A 65 -6.14 -13.62 6.19
CA LEU A 65 -5.00 -14.54 6.09
C LEU A 65 -4.86 -15.15 4.68
N GLU A 66 -5.96 -15.47 4.02
CA GLU A 66 -5.95 -15.97 2.64
C GLU A 66 -5.54 -14.89 1.62
N THR A 67 -5.75 -13.62 1.96
CA THR A 67 -5.41 -12.46 1.12
C THR A 67 -3.99 -11.94 1.37
N ALA A 68 -3.44 -12.18 2.57
CA ALA A 68 -2.13 -11.69 3.01
C ALA A 68 -0.97 -11.99 2.04
N PRO A 69 -0.82 -13.21 1.48
CA PRO A 69 0.25 -13.50 0.53
C PRO A 69 0.18 -12.63 -0.73
N SER A 70 -1.03 -12.37 -1.25
CA SER A 70 -1.22 -11.54 -2.42
C SER A 70 -0.87 -10.07 -2.16
N VAL A 71 -1.18 -9.56 -0.96
CA VAL A 71 -0.82 -8.19 -0.56
C VAL A 71 0.68 -8.05 -0.35
N GLY A 72 1.33 -9.02 0.31
CA GLY A 72 2.78 -9.02 0.46
C GLY A 72 3.50 -9.05 -0.90
N ALA A 73 3.06 -9.93 -1.80
CA ALA A 73 3.60 -10.00 -3.16
C ALA A 73 3.39 -8.69 -3.95
N LEU A 74 2.19 -8.09 -3.84
CA LEU A 74 1.89 -6.80 -4.45
C LEU A 74 2.87 -5.71 -3.98
N VAL A 75 3.02 -5.55 -2.66
CA VAL A 75 3.90 -4.51 -2.08
C VAL A 75 5.37 -4.78 -2.43
N GLY A 76 5.81 -6.03 -2.37
CA GLY A 76 7.17 -6.42 -2.79
C GLY A 76 7.44 -6.10 -4.26
N ALA A 77 6.51 -6.42 -5.15
CA ALA A 77 6.61 -6.07 -6.56
C ALA A 77 6.64 -4.54 -6.76
N GLN A 78 5.76 -3.80 -6.10
CA GLN A 78 5.71 -2.34 -6.16
C GLN A 78 7.04 -1.71 -5.71
N MET A 79 7.65 -2.19 -4.63
CA MET A 79 8.94 -1.68 -4.17
C MET A 79 10.07 -1.90 -5.17
N VAL A 80 10.18 -3.11 -5.72
CA VAL A 80 11.20 -3.43 -6.73
C VAL A 80 10.99 -2.58 -7.98
N LEU A 81 9.76 -2.49 -8.46
CA LEU A 81 9.41 -1.72 -9.66
C LEU A 81 9.65 -0.22 -9.45
N GLN A 82 9.20 0.34 -8.32
CA GLN A 82 9.39 1.75 -8.00
C GLN A 82 10.87 2.11 -7.95
N GLY A 83 11.72 1.32 -7.26
CA GLY A 83 13.15 1.59 -7.21
C GLY A 83 13.83 1.55 -8.59
N ARG A 84 13.40 0.63 -9.48
CA ARG A 84 13.91 0.57 -10.86
C ARG A 84 13.44 1.76 -11.70
N VAL A 85 12.18 2.15 -11.54
CA VAL A 85 11.59 3.28 -12.26
C VAL A 85 12.20 4.60 -11.81
N GLU A 86 12.37 4.83 -10.51
CA GLU A 86 13.02 6.03 -9.97
C GLU A 86 14.45 6.16 -10.50
N GLN A 87 15.23 5.07 -10.47
CA GLN A 87 16.58 5.05 -11.04
C GLN A 87 16.59 5.34 -12.55
N GLY A 88 15.62 4.78 -13.29
CA GLY A 88 15.48 5.04 -14.73
C GLY A 88 15.14 6.50 -15.02
N LEU A 89 14.10 7.03 -14.36
CA LEU A 89 13.65 8.41 -14.53
C LEU A 89 14.73 9.42 -14.15
N ALA A 90 15.42 9.22 -13.03
CA ALA A 90 16.51 10.09 -12.60
C ALA A 90 17.68 10.10 -13.60
N LYS A 91 17.99 8.95 -14.23
CA LYS A 91 19.03 8.86 -15.27
C LYS A 91 18.61 9.48 -16.60
N THR A 92 17.37 9.27 -17.01
CA THR A 92 16.86 9.73 -18.32
C THR A 92 16.51 11.22 -18.30
N PHE A 93 16.02 11.73 -17.16
CA PHE A 93 15.54 13.10 -17.03
C PHE A 93 16.15 13.82 -15.82
N PRO A 94 17.50 13.97 -15.76
CA PRO A 94 18.19 14.50 -14.60
C PRO A 94 17.78 15.94 -14.24
N ASN A 95 17.42 16.74 -15.25
CA ASN A 95 17.02 18.14 -15.05
C ASN A 95 15.54 18.31 -14.65
N LEU A 96 14.68 17.33 -14.94
CA LEU A 96 13.25 17.34 -14.56
C LEU A 96 13.04 16.80 -13.14
N PHE A 97 13.96 15.97 -12.65
CA PHE A 97 13.90 15.32 -11.34
C PHE A 97 15.06 15.74 -10.40
N ALA A 98 15.54 16.98 -10.50
CA ALA A 98 16.54 17.54 -9.58
C ALA A 98 16.07 17.52 -8.11
N GLU A 99 16.97 17.66 -7.12
CA GLU A 99 16.70 17.43 -5.68
C GLU A 99 15.39 18.05 -5.14
N ASP A 100 14.97 19.21 -5.65
CA ASP A 100 13.76 19.91 -5.23
C ASP A 100 12.44 19.25 -5.68
N SER A 101 12.49 18.23 -6.53
CA SER A 101 11.32 17.63 -7.19
C SER A 101 11.03 16.19 -6.74
N LYS A 102 11.51 15.81 -5.54
CA LYS A 102 11.30 14.48 -4.94
C LYS A 102 9.84 14.05 -4.95
N ALA A 103 8.89 14.95 -4.69
CA ALA A 103 7.47 14.66 -4.75
C ALA A 103 7.01 14.28 -6.17
N SER A 104 7.43 15.03 -7.19
CA SER A 104 7.11 14.74 -8.60
C SER A 104 7.72 13.41 -9.06
N LEU A 105 8.96 13.11 -8.66
CA LEU A 105 9.61 11.83 -8.94
C LEU A 105 8.87 10.67 -8.26
N THR A 106 8.48 10.83 -7.00
CA THR A 106 7.69 9.82 -6.27
C THR A 106 6.33 9.61 -6.93
N LEU A 107 5.63 10.66 -7.36
CA LEU A 107 4.33 10.52 -8.03
C LEU A 107 4.47 9.85 -9.40
N ALA A 108 5.44 10.28 -10.22
CA ALA A 108 5.67 9.70 -11.54
C ALA A 108 6.09 8.23 -11.45
N SER A 109 7.00 7.91 -10.53
CA SER A 109 7.42 6.53 -10.30
C SER A 109 6.30 5.66 -9.74
N SER A 110 5.46 6.21 -8.85
CA SER A 110 4.28 5.51 -8.32
C SER A 110 3.23 5.24 -9.39
N ALA A 111 3.01 6.17 -10.31
CA ALA A 111 2.09 5.97 -11.42
C ALA A 111 2.56 4.82 -12.33
N LEU A 112 3.84 4.80 -12.67
CA LEU A 112 4.45 3.74 -13.48
C LEU A 112 4.49 2.40 -12.72
N ALA A 113 4.92 2.39 -11.47
CA ALA A 113 4.92 1.21 -10.62
C ALA A 113 3.50 0.67 -10.41
N GLY A 114 2.51 1.54 -10.24
CA GLY A 114 1.09 1.18 -10.15
C GLY A 114 0.58 0.56 -11.45
N GLY A 115 0.98 1.09 -12.61
CA GLY A 115 0.67 0.50 -13.91
C GLY A 115 1.31 -0.88 -14.09
N LEU A 116 2.59 -1.02 -13.77
CA LEU A 116 3.33 -2.28 -13.92
C LEU A 116 2.89 -3.35 -12.90
N SER A 117 2.50 -2.95 -11.69
CA SER A 117 1.98 -3.84 -10.65
C SER A 117 0.47 -4.10 -10.76
N SER A 118 -0.22 -3.50 -11.74
CA SER A 118 -1.67 -3.60 -11.86
C SER A 118 -2.24 -5.03 -11.97
N PRO A 119 -1.54 -6.04 -12.53
CA PRO A 119 -2.03 -7.43 -12.45
C PRO A 119 -2.16 -7.94 -11.01
N PHE A 120 -1.23 -7.58 -10.12
CA PHE A 120 -1.27 -7.97 -8.71
C PHE A 120 -2.41 -7.25 -7.98
N VAL A 121 -2.66 -5.98 -8.28
CA VAL A 121 -3.80 -5.22 -7.74
C VAL A 121 -5.12 -5.82 -8.21
N ALA A 122 -5.20 -6.27 -9.47
CA ALA A 122 -6.38 -6.94 -9.99
C ALA A 122 -6.69 -8.25 -9.25
N VAL A 123 -5.65 -9.04 -8.94
CA VAL A 123 -5.76 -10.25 -8.11
C VAL A 123 -6.21 -9.93 -6.69
N TYR A 124 -5.60 -8.92 -6.06
CA TYR A 124 -6.01 -8.46 -4.73
C TYR A 124 -7.48 -8.03 -4.72
N ASN A 125 -7.92 -7.24 -5.70
CA ASN A 125 -9.32 -6.82 -5.82
C ASN A 125 -10.24 -8.03 -5.93
N GLY A 126 -9.89 -9.02 -6.76
CA GLY A 126 -10.61 -10.30 -6.90
C GLY A 126 -10.73 -11.09 -5.58
N LYS A 127 -9.68 -11.11 -4.75
CA LYS A 127 -9.71 -11.77 -3.43
C LYS A 127 -10.66 -11.12 -2.41
N THR A 128 -10.95 -9.83 -2.61
CA THR A 128 -11.93 -9.09 -1.78
C THR A 128 -13.35 -9.16 -2.32
N MET A 129 -13.58 -9.82 -3.47
CA MET A 129 -14.92 -10.01 -4.00
C MET A 129 -15.73 -10.97 -3.12
N THR A 130 -17.06 -10.90 -3.24
CA THR A 130 -17.97 -11.88 -2.64
C THR A 130 -18.84 -12.50 -3.75
N PRO A 131 -18.69 -13.81 -4.03
CA PRO A 131 -17.64 -14.72 -3.52
C PRO A 131 -16.22 -14.32 -4.01
N PRO A 132 -15.14 -14.68 -3.29
CA PRO A 132 -13.76 -14.38 -3.69
C PRO A 132 -13.37 -15.10 -4.99
N TRP A 133 -12.58 -14.42 -5.82
CA TRP A 133 -12.12 -14.97 -7.10
C TRP A 133 -10.80 -15.72 -6.99
N SER A 134 -10.58 -16.61 -7.95
CA SER A 134 -9.27 -17.22 -8.17
C SER A 134 -8.29 -16.21 -8.81
N VAL A 135 -6.99 -16.49 -8.72
CA VAL A 135 -5.95 -15.71 -9.41
C VAL A 135 -6.20 -15.71 -10.92
N ARG A 136 -6.49 -16.90 -11.48
CA ARG A 136 -6.79 -17.07 -12.90
C ARG A 136 -7.99 -16.23 -13.34
N GLU A 137 -9.07 -16.26 -12.57
CA GLU A 137 -10.27 -15.47 -12.86
C GLU A 137 -9.96 -13.97 -12.84
N SER A 138 -9.26 -13.50 -11.81
CA SER A 138 -8.89 -12.08 -11.67
C SER A 138 -8.04 -11.58 -12.85
N LEU A 139 -7.07 -12.38 -13.29
CA LEU A 139 -6.23 -12.07 -14.44
C LEU A 139 -6.98 -12.17 -15.78
N SER A 140 -7.88 -13.14 -15.92
CA SER A 140 -8.69 -13.29 -17.15
C SER A 140 -9.63 -12.11 -17.40
N LYS A 141 -10.02 -11.41 -16.33
CA LYS A 141 -10.88 -10.22 -16.38
C LYS A 141 -10.08 -8.92 -16.45
N PHE A 142 -8.75 -9.00 -16.39
CA PHE A 142 -7.87 -7.84 -16.42
C PHE A 142 -7.86 -7.18 -17.81
N SER A 143 -7.91 -5.85 -17.87
CA SER A 143 -7.83 -5.10 -19.12
C SER A 143 -7.01 -3.82 -18.97
N LEU A 144 -6.57 -3.23 -20.09
CA LEU A 144 -5.80 -1.98 -20.08
C LEU A 144 -6.58 -0.82 -19.43
N LYS A 145 -7.91 -0.78 -19.63
CA LYS A 145 -8.79 0.18 -18.98
C LYS A 145 -8.73 0.06 -17.45
N GLN A 146 -8.69 -1.17 -16.94
CA GLN A 146 -8.56 -1.44 -15.52
C GLN A 146 -7.15 -1.10 -15.00
N ALA A 147 -6.10 -1.31 -15.81
CA ALA A 147 -4.75 -0.87 -15.49
C ALA A 147 -4.70 0.64 -15.22
N GLY A 148 -5.33 1.45 -16.08
CA GLY A 148 -5.42 2.90 -15.88
C GLY A 148 -6.15 3.30 -14.59
N ALA A 149 -7.26 2.63 -14.26
CA ALA A 149 -7.98 2.85 -13.01
C ALA A 149 -7.15 2.48 -11.77
N ILE A 150 -6.34 1.42 -11.88
CA ILE A 150 -5.39 1.01 -10.84
C ILE A 150 -4.27 2.05 -10.69
N THR A 151 -3.67 2.50 -11.79
CA THR A 151 -2.64 3.56 -11.77
C THR A 151 -3.13 4.81 -11.07
N LEU A 152 -4.36 5.26 -11.37
CA LEU A 152 -4.97 6.40 -10.67
C LEU A 152 -5.10 6.14 -9.17
N GLN A 153 -5.67 4.99 -8.80
CA GLN A 153 -5.85 4.61 -7.40
C GLN A 153 -4.52 4.58 -6.63
N GLU A 154 -3.51 3.90 -7.17
CA GLU A 154 -2.22 3.70 -6.52
C GLU A 154 -1.46 5.03 -6.41
N THR A 155 -1.48 5.86 -7.47
CA THR A 155 -0.88 7.21 -7.42
C THR A 155 -1.50 8.04 -6.30
N CYS A 156 -2.83 8.07 -6.18
CA CYS A 156 -3.51 8.80 -5.11
C CYS A 156 -3.20 8.24 -3.72
N PHE A 157 -3.10 6.91 -3.58
CA PHE A 157 -2.75 6.27 -2.31
C PHE A 157 -1.32 6.60 -1.89
N VAL A 158 -0.35 6.47 -2.80
CA VAL A 158 1.04 6.83 -2.51
C VAL A 158 1.20 8.32 -2.26
N ALA A 159 0.50 9.19 -2.99
CA ALA A 159 0.47 10.62 -2.70
C ALA A 159 0.00 10.90 -1.27
N GLY A 160 -1.05 10.20 -0.82
CA GLY A 160 -1.51 10.26 0.57
C GLY A 160 -0.42 9.81 1.54
N LEU A 161 0.18 8.64 1.34
CA LEU A 161 1.26 8.16 2.21
C LEU A 161 2.48 9.09 2.25
N ALA A 162 2.86 9.67 1.12
CA ALA A 162 3.96 10.64 1.04
C ALA A 162 3.67 11.93 1.83
N ALA A 163 2.39 12.28 2.00
CA ALA A 163 1.98 13.39 2.85
C ALA A 163 1.99 13.06 4.35
N ALA A 164 2.14 11.79 4.76
CA ALA A 164 2.07 11.38 6.16
C ALA A 164 3.14 12.06 7.04
N ASP A 165 4.40 12.09 6.60
CA ASP A 165 5.49 12.66 7.40
C ASP A 165 5.41 14.20 7.51
N PRO A 166 5.14 14.95 6.43
CA PRO A 166 4.85 16.39 6.54
C PRO A 166 3.68 16.70 7.47
N VAL A 167 2.59 15.92 7.37
CA VAL A 167 1.42 16.07 8.24
C VAL A 167 1.77 15.75 9.68
N ALA A 168 2.50 14.66 9.94
CA ALA A 168 2.96 14.30 11.28
C ALA A 168 3.81 15.42 11.89
N LYS A 169 4.75 16.00 11.13
CA LYS A 169 5.59 17.11 11.59
C LYS A 169 4.75 18.31 12.03
N GLN A 170 3.74 18.69 11.24
CA GLN A 170 2.83 19.77 11.59
C GLN A 170 1.96 19.44 12.81
N MET A 171 1.43 18.21 12.87
CA MET A 171 0.60 17.78 14.00
C MET A 171 1.38 17.75 15.31
N LYS A 172 2.66 17.33 15.28
CA LYS A 172 3.54 17.32 16.47
C LYS A 172 3.77 18.71 17.06
N GLN A 173 3.75 19.76 16.22
CA GLN A 173 3.85 21.14 16.68
C GLN A 173 2.64 21.58 17.52
N THR A 174 1.48 20.93 17.32
CA THR A 174 0.22 21.30 17.99
C THR A 174 -0.20 20.32 19.09
N LEU A 175 0.05 19.02 18.87
CA LEU A 175 -0.44 17.91 19.70
C LEU A 175 0.66 17.25 20.55
N GLY A 176 1.91 17.73 20.42
CA GLY A 176 3.09 17.17 21.07
C GLY A 176 3.77 16.06 20.26
N ASP A 177 5.06 15.86 20.54
CA ASP A 177 5.87 14.84 19.86
C ASP A 177 5.71 13.48 20.54
N ASN A 178 4.77 12.67 20.05
CA ASN A 178 4.59 11.30 20.51
C ASN A 178 4.18 10.37 19.36
N LYS A 179 4.36 9.06 19.58
CA LYS A 179 4.06 8.01 18.59
C LYS A 179 2.58 7.97 18.18
N ALA A 180 1.65 8.38 19.05
CA ALA A 180 0.23 8.41 18.69
C ALA A 180 -0.05 9.41 17.58
N VAL A 181 0.64 10.56 17.57
CA VAL A 181 0.57 11.54 16.47
C VAL A 181 1.08 10.94 15.16
N ASP A 182 2.16 10.16 15.21
CA ASP A 182 2.73 9.49 14.04
C ASP A 182 1.78 8.43 13.43
N TYR A 183 1.03 7.71 14.25
CA TYR A 183 0.02 6.76 13.79
C TYR A 183 -1.26 7.46 13.32
N LEU A 184 -1.66 8.54 13.99
CA LEU A 184 -2.81 9.34 13.58
C LEU A 184 -2.58 9.99 12.21
N ALA A 185 -1.40 10.57 11.98
CA ALA A 185 -1.02 11.11 10.68
C ALA A 185 -1.09 10.02 9.59
N ALA A 186 -0.53 8.83 9.85
CA ALA A 186 -0.59 7.71 8.93
C ALA A 186 -2.03 7.25 8.64
N ALA A 187 -2.89 7.18 9.66
CA ALA A 187 -4.29 6.83 9.52
C ALA A 187 -5.04 7.86 8.65
N SER A 188 -4.87 9.15 8.95
CA SER A 188 -5.54 10.25 8.26
C SER A 188 -5.10 10.35 6.80
N THR A 189 -3.80 10.31 6.53
CA THR A 189 -3.32 10.42 5.14
C THR A 189 -3.57 9.16 4.33
N GLY A 190 -3.52 7.98 4.96
CA GLY A 190 -3.96 6.72 4.35
C GLY A 190 -5.45 6.75 3.97
N ALA A 191 -6.31 7.28 4.84
CA ALA A 191 -7.73 7.47 4.55
C ALA A 191 -7.96 8.47 3.41
N LEU A 192 -7.29 9.63 3.44
CA LEU A 192 -7.44 10.68 2.43
C LEU A 192 -6.93 10.23 1.05
N GLY A 193 -5.75 9.63 0.97
CA GLY A 193 -5.22 9.07 -0.29
C GLY A 193 -6.15 7.98 -0.85
N SER A 194 -6.71 7.16 0.05
CA SER A 194 -7.71 6.14 -0.31
C SER A 194 -8.98 6.72 -0.90
N LEU A 195 -9.50 7.81 -0.33
CA LEU A 195 -10.68 8.54 -0.82
C LEU A 195 -10.42 9.17 -2.19
N ALA A 196 -9.27 9.82 -2.37
CA ALA A 196 -8.87 10.41 -3.64
C ALA A 196 -8.79 9.34 -4.76
N GLY A 197 -8.21 8.17 -4.46
CA GLY A 197 -8.14 7.05 -5.40
C GLY A 197 -9.40 6.18 -5.44
N HIS A 198 -10.48 6.53 -4.74
CA HIS A 198 -11.68 5.69 -4.65
C HIS A 198 -12.46 5.56 -5.97
N PRO A 199 -12.64 6.64 -6.78
CA PRO A 199 -13.31 6.51 -8.07
C PRO A 199 -12.67 5.46 -8.99
N GLY A 200 -11.33 5.43 -9.06
CA GLY A 200 -10.59 4.41 -9.80
C GLY A 200 -10.86 3.00 -9.26
N ASN A 201 -10.88 2.83 -7.94
CA ASN A 201 -11.19 1.53 -7.33
C ASN A 201 -12.61 1.04 -7.65
N THR A 202 -13.60 1.93 -7.58
CA THR A 202 -14.99 1.57 -7.91
C THR A 202 -15.15 1.22 -9.38
N ALA A 203 -14.52 2.00 -10.26
CA ALA A 203 -14.50 1.72 -11.69
C ALA A 203 -13.88 0.35 -11.99
N LEU A 204 -12.73 0.03 -11.37
CA LEU A 204 -12.08 -1.27 -11.45
C LEU A 204 -13.03 -2.41 -11.07
N THR A 205 -13.60 -2.35 -9.86
CA THR A 205 -14.52 -3.38 -9.35
C THR A 205 -15.70 -3.59 -10.29
N ARG A 206 -16.32 -2.51 -10.76
CA ARG A 206 -17.48 -2.62 -11.64
C ARG A 206 -17.11 -3.18 -13.00
N TRP A 207 -16.03 -2.70 -13.63
CA TRP A 207 -15.59 -3.22 -14.92
C TRP A 207 -15.16 -4.69 -14.86
N GLN A 208 -14.52 -5.13 -13.78
CA GLN A 208 -14.20 -6.55 -13.57
C GLN A 208 -15.47 -7.42 -13.49
N ASN A 209 -16.57 -6.86 -12.99
CA ASN A 209 -17.88 -7.51 -12.90
C ASN A 209 -18.78 -7.21 -14.12
N ALA A 210 -18.23 -6.65 -15.22
CA ALA A 210 -18.99 -6.25 -16.42
C ALA A 210 -20.17 -5.28 -16.11
N MET A 211 -20.02 -4.45 -15.09
CA MET A 211 -21.00 -3.45 -14.67
C MET A 211 -20.61 -2.06 -15.18
N ALA A 212 -21.60 -1.26 -15.56
CA ALA A 212 -21.42 0.11 -16.00
C ALA A 212 -21.21 1.09 -14.82
N VAL A 213 -20.56 2.22 -15.08
CA VAL A 213 -20.33 3.31 -14.12
C VAL A 213 -21.17 4.49 -14.56
N ASP A 214 -22.39 4.57 -14.05
CA ASP A 214 -23.43 5.43 -14.64
C ASP A 214 -23.57 6.79 -13.95
N SER A 215 -22.91 6.99 -12.80
CA SER A 215 -23.00 8.23 -12.04
C SER A 215 -21.83 8.44 -11.08
N LEU A 216 -21.65 9.68 -10.62
CA LEU A 216 -20.71 10.02 -9.53
C LEU A 216 -21.09 9.32 -8.21
N LYS A 217 -22.40 9.13 -7.95
CA LYS A 217 -22.88 8.37 -6.80
C LYS A 217 -22.41 6.92 -6.85
N THR A 218 -22.39 6.32 -8.04
CA THR A 218 -21.84 4.97 -8.24
C THR A 218 -20.37 4.94 -7.88
N LEU A 219 -19.59 5.95 -8.28
CA LEU A 219 -18.15 6.03 -7.99
C LEU A 219 -17.84 6.14 -6.49
N SER A 220 -18.73 6.71 -5.68
CA SER A 220 -18.54 6.87 -4.23
C SER A 220 -18.98 5.66 -3.40
N LEU A 221 -19.58 4.62 -4.00
CA LEU A 221 -20.02 3.44 -3.28
C LEU A 221 -18.87 2.76 -2.54
N GLY A 222 -19.05 2.56 -1.22
CA GLY A 222 -18.04 1.94 -0.36
C GLY A 222 -16.82 2.82 -0.02
N SER A 223 -16.83 4.12 -0.33
CA SER A 223 -15.70 5.03 -0.09
C SER A 223 -15.30 5.08 1.38
N LEU A 224 -16.27 5.23 2.29
CA LEU A 224 -16.02 5.27 3.73
C LEU A 224 -15.49 3.93 4.27
N ARG A 225 -15.98 2.80 3.73
CA ARG A 225 -15.46 1.47 4.09
C ARG A 225 -14.01 1.34 3.65
N LYS A 226 -13.68 1.69 2.41
CA LYS A 226 -12.32 1.69 1.90
C LYS A 226 -11.40 2.59 2.73
N ALA A 227 -11.84 3.82 3.02
CA ALA A 227 -11.07 4.78 3.80
C ALA A 227 -10.77 4.26 5.22
N ARG A 228 -11.78 3.70 5.90
CA ARG A 228 -11.60 3.09 7.22
C ARG A 228 -10.65 1.90 7.17
N GLY A 229 -10.85 0.97 6.23
CA GLY A 229 -9.96 -0.18 6.09
C GLY A 229 -8.52 0.21 5.75
N ASN A 230 -8.31 1.25 4.94
CA ASN A 230 -6.98 1.76 4.63
C ASN A 230 -6.35 2.55 5.78
N ALA A 231 -7.14 3.21 6.63
CA ALA A 231 -6.63 3.80 7.88
C ALA A 231 -6.11 2.71 8.82
N VAL A 232 -6.89 1.64 9.02
CA VAL A 232 -6.47 0.46 9.81
C VAL A 232 -5.23 -0.18 9.21
N PHE A 233 -5.22 -0.40 7.90
CA PHE A 233 -4.07 -0.93 7.18
C PHE A 233 -2.82 -0.07 7.39
N ALA A 234 -2.93 1.25 7.24
CA ALA A 234 -1.79 2.17 7.36
C ALA A 234 -1.17 2.14 8.77
N VAL A 235 -2.00 2.11 9.82
CA VAL A 235 -1.54 1.99 11.21
C VAL A 235 -0.85 0.64 11.44
N ALA A 236 -1.51 -0.47 11.08
CA ALA A 236 -0.97 -1.81 11.25
C ALA A 236 0.33 -2.01 10.46
N TYR A 237 0.40 -1.47 9.25
CA TYR A 237 1.59 -1.49 8.39
C TYR A 237 2.74 -0.69 9.00
N LYS A 238 2.48 0.52 9.50
CA LYS A 238 3.51 1.33 10.19
C LYS A 238 4.05 0.61 11.41
N LEU A 239 3.16 0.09 12.27
CA LEU A 239 3.54 -0.68 13.45
C LEU A 239 4.37 -1.92 13.08
N GLY A 240 3.93 -2.69 12.08
CA GLY A 240 4.63 -3.89 11.61
C GLY A 240 6.03 -3.58 11.08
N LYS A 241 6.18 -2.50 10.30
CA LYS A 241 7.50 -2.05 9.82
C LYS A 241 8.42 -1.67 10.98
N GLU A 242 7.92 -0.87 11.92
CA GLU A 242 8.71 -0.44 13.09
C GLU A 242 9.19 -1.65 13.90
N ALA A 243 8.32 -2.62 14.19
CA ALA A 243 8.69 -3.83 14.92
C ALA A 243 9.76 -4.67 14.18
N LEU A 244 9.61 -4.83 12.86
CA LEU A 244 10.55 -5.60 12.04
C LEU A 244 11.92 -4.91 11.91
N TYR A 245 11.94 -3.58 11.83
CA TYR A 245 13.19 -2.81 11.80
C TYR A 245 13.89 -2.74 13.16
N SER A 246 13.16 -2.55 14.26
CA SER A 246 13.77 -2.58 15.60
C SER A 246 14.42 -3.93 15.92
N THR A 247 13.88 -5.03 15.37
CA THR A 247 14.51 -6.35 15.46
C THR A 247 15.85 -6.40 14.70
N ALA A 248 16.00 -5.65 13.61
CA ALA A 248 17.24 -5.56 12.83
C ALA A 248 18.32 -4.68 13.46
N GLU A 249 17.91 -3.71 14.29
CA GLU A 249 18.82 -2.79 14.99
C GLU A 249 19.37 -3.39 16.28
N GLY A 250 18.59 -4.25 16.96
CA GLY A 250 18.99 -4.96 18.18
C GLY A 250 19.90 -6.18 17.98
N GLU A 251 20.26 -6.52 16.73
CA GLU A 251 21.26 -7.56 16.39
C GLU A 251 22.70 -7.01 16.31
N ASN A 252 22.94 -5.73 16.67
CA ASN A 252 24.28 -5.12 16.71
C ASN A 252 24.90 -5.12 18.10
#